data_AF-A0A0B8QBP4-F1
#
_entry.id   AF-A0A0B8QBP4-F1
#
_cell.length_a   1.000
_cell.length_b   1.000
_cell.length_c   1.000
_cell.angle_alpha   90.00
_cell.angle_beta   90.00
_cell.angle_gamma   90.00
#
_symmetry.space_group_name_H-M   'P 1'
#
loop_
_entity.id
_entity.type
_entity.pdbx_description
1 polymer ?
#
loop_
_entity_poly.entity_id
_entity_poly.type
_entity_poly.pdbx_seq_one_letter_code
_entity_poly.pdbx_strand_id
1 'polypeptide(L)'
;MSETGYPQFSESIRNQDDWQRLSYYSDKLNSDVLAFQEVNSAEAISKVVGDDFNIYLSQRSDWRYRGHQFDDINQYTGFAVNKSLEVKAHKDLNLNTERNGKLRFATYIEVKRPNAPAIHALSVHLKAGCQAKERNNRSCQILRTQGEMLNSWIKEREANGDAI
;
A
#
# COMPACT_ATOMS: atom_id res chain seq x y z
N MET A 1 -25.01 -11.16 2.74
CA MET A 1 -25.44 -9.97 2.00
C MET A 1 -25.39 -8.81 2.98
N SER A 2 -24.30 -8.04 3.01
CA SER A 2 -24.18 -6.88 3.89
C SER A 2 -24.59 -5.62 3.14
N GLU A 3 -25.82 -5.19 3.38
CA GLU A 3 -26.35 -3.91 2.92
C GLU A 3 -25.80 -2.78 3.80
N THR A 4 -24.70 -2.17 3.38
CA THR A 4 -24.41 -0.77 3.73
C THR A 4 -23.74 -0.09 2.55
N GLY A 5 -24.42 -0.08 1.40
CA GLY A 5 -24.13 0.88 0.34
C GLY A 5 -24.90 2.17 0.60
N TYR A 6 -24.30 3.33 0.31
CA TYR A 6 -25.05 4.59 0.30
C TYR A 6 -26.08 4.51 -0.83
N PRO A 7 -27.40 4.48 -0.55
CA PRO A 7 -28.42 4.20 -1.57
C PRO A 7 -28.50 5.25 -2.68
N GLN A 8 -27.82 6.38 -2.52
CA GLN A 8 -27.73 7.46 -3.49
C GLN A 8 -26.70 7.19 -4.61
N PHE A 9 -25.77 6.26 -4.40
CA PHE A 9 -24.72 5.96 -5.38
C PHE A 9 -24.76 4.47 -5.71
N SER A 10 -24.95 4.16 -7.00
CA SER A 10 -24.69 2.81 -7.48
C SER A 10 -23.25 2.43 -7.18
N GLU A 11 -23.00 1.16 -6.87
CA GLU A 11 -21.65 0.65 -6.73
C GLU A 11 -20.83 1.03 -7.97
N SER A 12 -19.64 1.60 -7.74
CA SER A 12 -18.77 2.05 -8.82
C SER A 12 -18.08 0.83 -9.44
N ILE A 13 -18.71 0.27 -10.47
CA ILE A 13 -18.14 -0.80 -11.28
C ILE A 13 -17.25 -0.15 -12.33
N ARG A 14 -15.93 -0.36 -12.21
CA ARG A 14 -14.96 0.17 -13.19
C ARG A 14 -15.25 -0.40 -14.58
N ASN A 15 -15.45 0.49 -15.54
CA ASN A 15 -15.60 0.14 -16.94
C ASN A 15 -14.28 0.30 -17.71
N GLN A 16 -14.30 0.06 -19.01
CA GLN A 16 -13.11 0.16 -19.86
C GLN A 16 -12.52 1.59 -19.91
N ASP A 17 -13.37 2.61 -19.93
CA ASP A 17 -12.94 4.02 -19.96
C ASP A 17 -12.21 4.40 -18.67
N ASP A 18 -12.66 3.90 -17.52
CA ASP A 18 -11.99 4.09 -16.23
C ASP A 18 -10.57 3.49 -16.26
N TRP A 19 -10.44 2.26 -16.77
CA TRP A 19 -9.14 1.60 -16.89
C TRP A 19 -8.21 2.32 -17.86
N GLN A 20 -8.72 2.74 -19.02
CA GLN A 20 -7.95 3.52 -19.98
C GLN A 20 -7.48 4.84 -19.38
N ARG A 21 -8.33 5.51 -18.59
CA ARG A 21 -7.97 6.78 -17.96
C ARG A 21 -6.90 6.61 -16.88
N LEU A 22 -7.02 5.57 -16.05
CA LEU A 22 -6.02 5.24 -15.05
C LEU A 22 -4.68 4.87 -15.70
N SER A 23 -4.71 4.03 -16.74
CA SER A 23 -3.51 3.63 -17.49
C SER A 23 -2.84 4.82 -18.18
N TYR A 24 -3.62 5.68 -18.83
CA TYR A 24 -3.10 6.92 -19.41
C TYR A 24 -2.33 7.77 -18.38
N TYR A 25 -2.85 7.94 -17.17
CA TYR A 25 -2.15 8.70 -16.14
C TYR A 25 -0.95 7.95 -15.56
N SER A 26 -1.03 6.62 -15.45
CA SER A 26 0.12 5.79 -15.07
C SER A 26 1.29 5.98 -16.05
N ASP A 27 1.02 5.95 -17.35
CA ASP A 27 2.04 6.17 -18.39
C ASP A 27 2.62 7.58 -18.32
N LYS A 28 1.78 8.59 -18.03
CA LYS A 28 2.23 9.98 -17.88
C LYS A 28 3.10 10.22 -16.66
N LEU A 29 2.96 9.41 -15.60
CA LEU A 29 3.85 9.48 -14.44
C LEU A 29 5.28 9.06 -14.80
N ASN A 30 5.46 8.27 -15.87
CA ASN A 30 6.76 7.81 -16.38
C ASN A 30 7.71 7.37 -15.24
N SER A 31 7.20 6.48 -14.38
CA SER A 31 7.85 6.08 -13.13
C SER A 31 8.34 4.64 -13.22
N ASP A 32 9.59 4.39 -12.81
CA ASP A 32 10.12 3.03 -12.71
C ASP A 32 9.58 2.28 -11.47
N VAL A 33 9.12 3.02 -10.47
CA VAL A 33 8.53 2.49 -9.23
C VAL A 33 7.28 3.30 -8.90
N LEU A 34 6.14 2.63 -8.82
CA LEU A 34 4.87 3.23 -8.42
C LEU A 34 4.37 2.58 -7.12
N ALA A 35 4.30 3.35 -6.05
CA ALA A 35 3.64 2.94 -4.82
C ALA A 35 2.12 3.15 -4.94
N PHE A 36 1.33 2.17 -4.51
CA PHE A 36 -0.13 2.26 -4.54
C PHE A 36 -0.77 1.85 -3.21
N GLN A 37 -2.01 2.32 -3.02
CA GLN A 37 -2.81 2.13 -1.82
C GLN A 37 -4.22 1.71 -2.21
N GLU A 38 -4.92 1.00 -1.31
CA GLU A 38 -6.31 0.56 -1.50
C GLU A 38 -6.57 -0.25 -2.78
N VAL A 39 -5.60 -1.05 -3.21
CA VAL A 39 -5.71 -1.92 -4.39
C VAL A 39 -6.26 -3.28 -3.98
N ASN A 40 -7.27 -3.76 -4.69
CA ASN A 40 -7.92 -5.04 -4.38
C ASN A 40 -7.07 -6.26 -4.74
N SER A 41 -6.37 -6.23 -5.86
CA SER A 41 -5.61 -7.40 -6.35
C SER A 41 -4.51 -7.01 -7.34
N ALA A 42 -3.63 -7.95 -7.64
CA ALA A 42 -2.52 -7.73 -8.57
C ALA A 42 -3.05 -7.49 -9.99
N GLU A 43 -4.08 -8.25 -10.39
CA GLU A 43 -4.72 -8.11 -11.70
C GLU A 43 -5.34 -6.72 -11.87
N ALA A 44 -5.90 -6.14 -10.79
CA ALA A 44 -6.49 -4.81 -10.84
C ALA A 44 -5.43 -3.72 -11.10
N ILE A 45 -4.27 -3.79 -10.45
CA ILE A 45 -3.21 -2.80 -10.69
C ILE A 45 -2.46 -3.05 -12.00
N SER A 46 -2.30 -4.30 -12.44
CA SER A 46 -1.72 -4.60 -13.76
C SER A 46 -2.50 -3.98 -14.91
N LYS A 47 -3.83 -3.86 -14.81
CA LYS A 47 -4.65 -3.10 -15.78
C LYS A 47 -4.33 -1.61 -15.84
N VAL A 48 -3.71 -1.05 -14.80
CA VAL A 48 -3.32 0.36 -14.71
C VAL A 48 -1.88 0.56 -15.17
N VAL A 49 -0.95 -0.25 -14.68
CA VAL A 49 0.49 -0.05 -14.92
C VAL A 49 1.03 -0.79 -16.14
N GLY A 50 0.26 -1.73 -16.70
CA GLY A 50 0.67 -2.56 -17.81
C GLY A 50 1.58 -3.72 -17.41
N ASP A 51 2.03 -4.48 -18.41
CA ASP A 51 2.75 -5.73 -18.21
C ASP A 51 4.26 -5.55 -18.00
N ASP A 52 4.78 -4.33 -18.12
CA ASP A 52 6.21 -4.03 -17.93
C ASP A 52 6.62 -3.95 -16.46
N PHE A 53 5.67 -4.14 -15.54
CA PHE A 53 5.89 -4.05 -14.10
C PHE A 53 5.73 -5.40 -13.40
N ASN A 54 6.60 -5.66 -12.44
CA ASN A 54 6.40 -6.66 -11.40
C ASN A 54 5.56 -6.05 -10.26
N ILE A 55 4.54 -6.76 -9.81
CA ILE A 55 3.65 -6.30 -8.74
C ILE A 55 4.05 -6.93 -7.41
N TYR A 56 4.30 -6.09 -6.41
CA TYR A 56 4.59 -6.47 -5.03
C TYR A 56 3.45 -5.98 -4.14
N LEU A 57 2.48 -6.86 -3.88
CA LEU A 57 1.41 -6.60 -2.92
C LEU A 57 1.87 -6.88 -1.49
N SER A 58 1.23 -6.20 -0.55
CA SER A 58 1.29 -6.54 0.87
C SER A 58 1.13 -8.05 1.07
N GLN A 59 1.98 -8.63 1.92
CA GLN A 59 1.91 -10.02 2.36
C GLN A 59 0.55 -10.40 2.94
N ARG A 60 -0.23 -9.40 3.40
CA ARG A 60 -1.64 -9.58 3.81
C ARG A 60 -2.48 -10.27 2.73
N SER A 61 -2.13 -10.16 1.45
CA SER A 61 -2.82 -10.82 0.34
C SER A 61 -2.62 -12.34 0.28
N ASP A 62 -1.59 -12.86 0.96
CA ASP A 62 -1.30 -14.29 1.00
C ASP A 62 -2.30 -15.06 1.88
N TRP A 63 -2.62 -16.30 1.50
CA TRP A 63 -3.54 -17.20 2.20
C TRP A 63 -3.21 -17.38 3.69
N ARG A 64 -1.93 -17.30 4.07
CA ARG A 64 -1.46 -17.39 5.47
C ARG A 64 -2.02 -16.25 6.34
N TYR A 65 -2.41 -15.14 5.73
CA TYR A 65 -2.97 -13.97 6.39
C TYR A 65 -4.49 -13.84 6.20
N ARG A 66 -5.19 -14.92 5.83
CA ARG A 66 -6.64 -14.91 5.57
C ARG A 66 -7.47 -14.31 6.72
N GLY A 67 -7.04 -14.46 7.98
CA GLY A 67 -7.70 -13.82 9.13
C GLY A 67 -7.68 -12.28 9.10
N HIS A 68 -6.76 -11.68 8.34
CA HIS A 68 -6.64 -10.24 8.12
C HIS A 68 -7.20 -9.81 6.76
N GLN A 69 -7.93 -10.68 6.05
CA GLN A 69 -8.55 -10.36 4.76
C GLN A 69 -10.06 -10.15 4.93
N PHE A 70 -10.62 -9.30 4.08
CA PHE A 70 -12.07 -9.22 3.89
C PHE A 70 -12.52 -10.35 2.96
N ASP A 71 -13.76 -10.81 3.11
CA ASP A 71 -14.32 -11.88 2.28
C ASP A 71 -14.66 -11.39 0.87
N ASP A 72 -14.74 -10.07 0.67
CA ASP A 72 -15.07 -9.37 -0.55
C ASP A 72 -13.89 -8.49 -1.04
N ILE A 73 -14.05 -7.16 -1.05
CA ILE A 73 -13.09 -6.20 -1.56
C ILE A 73 -12.04 -5.93 -0.50
N ASN A 74 -10.80 -6.22 -0.85
CA ASN A 74 -9.63 -5.92 -0.05
C ASN A 74 -9.00 -4.58 -0.46
N GLN A 75 -8.17 -4.06 0.43
CA GLN A 75 -7.45 -2.79 0.27
C GLN A 75 -5.98 -3.00 0.63
N TYR A 76 -5.18 -3.44 -0.34
CA TYR A 76 -3.75 -3.68 -0.15
C TYR A 76 -2.93 -2.43 -0.49
N THR A 77 -1.84 -2.25 0.26
CA THR A 77 -0.71 -1.43 -0.18
C THR A 77 0.18 -2.28 -1.08
N GLY A 78 1.04 -1.63 -1.85
CA GLY A 78 2.04 -2.32 -2.63
C GLY A 78 2.84 -1.40 -3.54
N PHE A 79 3.61 -2.04 -4.42
CA PHE A 79 4.42 -1.41 -5.46
C PHE A 79 4.23 -2.11 -6.80
N ALA A 80 4.19 -1.33 -7.86
CA ALA A 80 4.52 -1.79 -9.20
C ALA A 80 5.96 -1.32 -9.50
N VAL A 81 6.85 -2.25 -9.84
CA VAL A 81 8.25 -1.94 -10.14
C VAL A 81 8.59 -2.42 -11.54
N ASN A 82 9.16 -1.54 -12.38
CA ASN A 82 9.57 -1.86 -13.73
C ASN A 82 10.49 -3.09 -13.72
N LYS A 83 10.24 -4.03 -14.63
CA LYS A 83 10.94 -5.33 -14.70
C LYS A 83 12.46 -5.22 -14.92
N SER A 84 12.96 -4.08 -15.38
CA SER A 84 14.39 -3.82 -15.51
C SER A 84 15.11 -3.63 -14.16
N LEU A 85 14.38 -3.37 -13.07
CA LEU A 85 14.94 -3.17 -11.74
C LEU A 85 14.93 -4.46 -10.92
N GLU A 86 16.01 -4.68 -10.16
CA GLU A 86 16.08 -5.79 -9.21
C GLU A 86 15.47 -5.35 -7.87
N VAL A 87 14.59 -6.19 -7.31
CA VAL A 87 13.87 -5.91 -6.07
C VAL A 87 14.06 -7.05 -5.08
N LYS A 88 14.30 -6.70 -3.82
CA LYS A 88 14.21 -7.62 -2.69
C LYS A 88 12.99 -7.25 -1.86
N ALA A 89 11.99 -8.13 -1.84
CA ALA A 89 10.82 -7.97 -0.98
C ALA A 89 11.14 -8.38 0.46
N HIS A 90 10.56 -7.67 1.42
CA HIS A 90 10.73 -7.91 2.84
C HIS A 90 9.43 -8.30 3.52
N LYS A 91 9.51 -8.60 4.81
CA LYS A 91 8.33 -8.74 5.65
C LYS A 91 7.60 -7.40 5.76
N ASP A 92 6.28 -7.45 5.62
CA ASP A 92 5.44 -6.27 5.81
C ASP A 92 5.58 -5.71 7.22
N LEU A 93 5.53 -4.39 7.33
CA LEU A 93 5.37 -3.70 8.61
C LEU A 93 3.88 -3.66 8.96
N ASN A 94 3.50 -4.38 10.02
CA ASN A 94 2.13 -4.35 10.53
C ASN A 94 1.93 -3.11 11.40
N LEU A 95 1.18 -2.13 10.91
CA LEU A 95 0.80 -0.88 11.60
C LEU A 95 -0.62 -0.96 12.18
N ASN A 96 -1.20 -2.16 12.26
CA ASN A 96 -2.49 -2.35 12.89
C ASN A 96 -2.38 -2.28 14.42
N THR A 97 -3.14 -1.38 15.04
CA THR A 97 -3.16 -1.18 16.50
C THR A 97 -4.46 -1.68 17.14
N GLU A 98 -5.35 -2.27 16.36
CA GLU A 98 -6.70 -2.66 16.76
C GLU A 98 -6.81 -4.18 16.92
N ARG A 99 -7.57 -4.62 17.92
CA ARG A 99 -7.85 -6.06 18.11
C ARG A 99 -8.64 -6.58 16.92
N ASN A 100 -8.15 -7.65 16.28
CA ASN A 100 -8.71 -8.24 15.05
C ASN A 100 -8.75 -7.27 13.86
N GLY A 101 -7.93 -6.23 13.87
CA GLY A 101 -7.85 -5.32 12.74
C GLY A 101 -7.33 -6.00 11.48
N LYS A 102 -7.93 -5.65 10.34
CA LYS A 102 -7.62 -6.22 9.02
C LYS A 102 -6.80 -5.29 8.12
N LEU A 103 -6.70 -4.02 8.47
CA LEU A 103 -6.07 -3.00 7.64
C LEU A 103 -4.68 -2.61 8.18
N ARG A 104 -4.02 -1.68 7.48
CA ARG A 104 -2.79 -1.00 7.96
C ARG A 104 -1.55 -1.91 7.96
N PHE A 105 -1.41 -2.70 6.90
CA PHE A 105 -0.19 -3.43 6.59
C PHE A 105 0.59 -2.66 5.53
N ALA A 106 1.84 -2.35 5.81
CA ALA A 106 2.72 -1.60 4.92
C ALA A 106 3.66 -2.55 4.17
N THR A 107 3.67 -2.42 2.85
CA THR A 107 4.51 -3.24 1.97
C THR A 107 5.92 -2.66 1.96
N TYR A 108 6.93 -3.51 2.16
CA TYR A 108 8.33 -3.09 2.24
C TYR A 108 9.17 -3.80 1.17
N ILE A 109 9.87 -3.02 0.35
CA ILE A 109 10.81 -3.51 -0.65
C ILE A 109 12.14 -2.74 -0.58
N GLU A 110 13.22 -3.40 -1.00
CA GLU A 110 14.48 -2.77 -1.40
C GLU A 110 14.56 -2.77 -2.93
N VAL A 111 14.69 -1.60 -3.54
CA VAL A 111 14.94 -1.45 -4.99
C VAL A 111 16.44 -1.26 -5.19
N LYS A 112 17.09 -2.22 -5.85
CA LYS A 112 18.52 -2.16 -6.11
C LYS A 112 18.80 -1.29 -7.33
N ARG A 113 19.84 -0.48 -7.23
CA ARG A 113 20.30 0.38 -8.32
C ARG A 113 21.71 -0.02 -8.74
N PRO A 114 22.02 -0.02 -10.04
CA PRO A 114 23.39 -0.22 -10.49
C PRO A 114 24.32 0.83 -9.88
N ASN A 115 25.42 0.40 -9.26
CA ASN A 115 26.46 1.26 -8.70
C ASN A 115 25.98 2.29 -7.65
N ALA A 116 24.84 2.04 -6.99
CA ALA A 116 24.33 2.90 -5.94
C ALA A 116 23.70 2.07 -4.81
N PRO A 117 23.63 2.60 -3.59
CA PRO A 117 22.92 1.96 -2.50
C PRO A 117 21.46 1.66 -2.87
N ALA A 118 20.96 0.54 -2.35
CA ALA A 118 19.57 0.13 -2.51
C ALA A 118 18.64 1.16 -1.85
N ILE A 119 17.50 1.41 -2.48
CA ILE A 119 16.47 2.29 -1.91
C ILE A 119 15.50 1.42 -1.12
N HIS A 120 15.40 1.69 0.17
CA HIS A 120 14.40 1.09 1.04
C HIS A 120 13.07 1.85 0.89
N ALA A 121 12.05 1.20 0.35
CA ALA A 121 10.76 1.82 0.06
C ALA A 121 9.63 1.15 0.85
N LEU A 122 8.81 1.96 1.52
CA LEU A 122 7.67 1.50 2.33
C LEU A 122 6.37 2.15 1.83
N SER A 123 5.43 1.32 1.34
CA SER A 123 4.11 1.77 0.91
C SER A 123 3.12 1.64 2.08
N VAL A 124 2.59 2.78 2.54
CA VAL A 124 1.74 2.87 3.74
C VAL A 124 0.37 3.44 3.40
N HIS A 125 -0.66 3.02 4.12
CA HIS A 125 -1.96 3.70 4.15
C HIS A 125 -2.43 3.77 5.60
N LEU A 126 -2.34 4.95 6.20
CA LEU A 126 -2.58 5.18 7.63
C LEU A 126 -4.04 5.47 7.97
N LYS A 127 -4.36 5.55 9.26
CA LYS A 127 -5.70 5.89 9.75
C LYS A 127 -6.09 7.31 9.31
N ALA A 128 -7.16 7.42 8.52
CA ALA A 128 -7.76 8.70 8.16
C ALA A 128 -8.67 9.23 9.29
N GLY A 129 -9.11 10.50 9.17
CA GLY A 129 -10.10 11.11 10.06
C GLY A 129 -9.53 11.84 11.29
N CYS A 130 -8.21 11.99 11.40
CA CYS A 130 -7.61 13.02 12.24
C CYS A 130 -7.38 14.27 11.39
N GLN A 131 -8.22 15.30 11.55
CA GLN A 131 -8.18 16.51 10.72
C GLN A 131 -7.68 17.73 11.50
N ALA A 132 -6.88 18.56 10.83
CA ALA A 132 -6.29 19.80 11.32
C ALA A 132 -5.38 19.61 12.55
N LYS A 133 -5.88 19.95 13.75
CA LYS A 133 -5.13 19.84 15.01
C LYS A 133 -5.36 18.47 15.64
N GLU A 134 -4.31 17.87 16.20
CA GLU A 134 -4.46 16.65 17.00
C GLU A 134 -5.51 16.87 18.09
N ARG A 135 -6.57 16.07 18.04
CA ARG A 135 -7.62 16.04 19.06
C ARG A 135 -7.54 14.72 19.79
N ASN A 136 -8.02 14.70 21.03
CA ASN A 136 -8.13 13.47 21.81
C ASN A 136 -9.31 12.62 21.33
N ASN A 137 -9.22 12.09 20.11
CA ASN A 137 -10.19 11.16 19.53
C ASN A 137 -9.50 9.89 19.02
N ARG A 138 -10.29 8.84 18.82
CA ARG A 138 -9.82 7.52 18.40
C ARG A 138 -8.97 7.55 17.14
N SER A 139 -9.39 8.29 16.10
CA SER A 139 -8.65 8.35 14.83
C SER A 139 -7.27 8.98 15.01
N CYS A 140 -7.17 10.08 15.78
CA CYS A 140 -5.90 10.73 16.07
C CYS A 140 -4.99 9.88 16.94
N GLN A 141 -5.54 9.19 17.96
CA GLN A 141 -4.76 8.29 18.81
C GLN A 141 -4.15 7.13 18.01
N ILE A 142 -4.95 6.47 17.17
CA ILE A 142 -4.47 5.39 16.29
C ILE A 142 -3.40 5.94 15.34
N LEU A 143 -3.65 7.07 14.68
CA LEU A 143 -2.69 7.66 13.74
C LEU A 143 -1.37 8.03 14.43
N ARG A 144 -1.42 8.56 15.66
CA ARG A 144 -0.21 8.85 16.45
C ARG A 144 0.59 7.59 16.73
N THR A 145 -0.04 6.53 17.22
CA THR A 145 0.63 5.25 17.47
C THR A 145 1.23 4.68 16.19
N GLN A 146 0.53 4.78 15.05
CA GLN A 146 1.08 4.39 13.75
C GLN A 146 2.31 5.23 13.37
N GLY A 147 2.30 6.53 13.64
CA GLY A 147 3.45 7.41 13.45
C GLY A 147 4.65 7.03 14.31
N GLU A 148 4.43 6.67 15.57
CA GLU A 148 5.48 6.18 16.49
C GLU A 148 6.10 4.86 16.01
N MET A 149 5.29 3.94 15.49
CA MET A 149 5.74 2.67 14.90
C MET A 149 6.56 2.91 13.63
N LEU A 150 6.10 3.81 12.75
CA LEU A 150 6.83 4.21 11.55
C LEU A 150 8.17 4.86 11.88
N ASN A 151 8.19 5.77 12.85
CA ASN A 151 9.42 6.41 13.30
C ASN A 151 10.42 5.39 13.87
N SER A 152 9.93 4.39 14.61
CA SER A 152 10.77 3.30 15.11
C SER A 152 11.37 2.48 13.96
N TRP A 153 10.57 2.18 12.93
CA TRP A 153 11.04 1.50 11.72
C TRP A 153 12.09 2.33 10.97
N ILE A 154 11.89 3.64 10.80
CA ILE A 154 12.85 4.54 10.15
C ILE A 154 14.18 4.56 10.92
N LYS A 155 14.13 4.75 12.25
CA LYS A 155 15.32 4.78 13.10
C LYS A 155 16.13 3.50 13.06
N GLU A 156 15.47 2.35 12.91
CA GLU A 156 16.16 1.07 12.73
C GLU A 156 16.97 1.06 11.43
N ARG A 157 16.40 1.56 10.32
CA ARG A 157 17.11 1.69 9.04
C ARG A 157 18.28 2.67 9.12
N GLU A 158 18.08 3.82 9.77
CA GLU A 158 19.15 4.80 10.00
C GLU A 158 20.30 4.19 10.82
N ALA A 159 20.00 3.46 11.90
CA ALA A 159 21.00 2.82 12.75
C ALA A 159 21.77 1.70 12.02
N ASN A 160 21.14 1.01 11.07
CA ASN A 160 21.77 -0.02 10.25
C ASN A 160 22.59 0.54 9.08
N GLY A 161 22.52 1.85 8.81
CA GLY A 161 23.15 2.47 7.65
C GLY A 161 22.40 2.24 6.33
N ASP A 162 21.13 1.82 6.39
CA ASP A 162 20.27 1.54 5.24
C ASP A 162 19.77 2.84 4.55
N ALA A 163 20.01 4.00 5.14
CA ALA A 163 19.52 5.31 4.67
C ALA A 163 20.56 6.11 3.85
N ILE A 164 21.68 5.50 3.47
CA ILE A 164 22.88 6.17 2.92
C ILE A 164 23.17 5.69 1.50
#